data_AF-A0A954HLS6-F1
#
_entry.id   AF-A0A954HLS6-F1
#
_cell.length_a   1.000
_cell.length_b   1.000
_cell.length_c   1.000
_cell.angle_alpha   90.00
_cell.angle_beta   90.00
_cell.angle_gamma   90.00
#
_symmetry.space_group_name_H-M   'P 1'
#
loop_
_entity.id
_entity.type
_entity.pdbx_description
1 polymer ?
#
loop_
_entity_poly.entity_id
_entity_poly.type
_entity_poly.pdbx_seq_one_letter_code
_entity_poly.pdbx_strand_id
1 'polypeptide(L)'
;VLADIPGLIEGAHAGAGLGHEFLKHIERTRLIVHMVEPSPADLSDPLDNFRCIREELEKYNPELAGRPEILCVSKSELPDADDCAARLREATGREVLLISGATGSGIGELNRIILQQLAEVAST
;
A
#
# COMPACT_ATOMS: atom_id res chain seq x y z
N VAL A 1 -10.07 -11.69 3.55
CA VAL A 1 -10.75 -10.39 3.70
C VAL A 1 -9.76 -9.31 3.33
N LEU A 2 -10.17 -8.32 2.55
CA LEU A 2 -9.39 -7.10 2.30
C LEU A 2 -10.09 -5.99 3.09
N ALA A 3 -9.34 -5.24 3.88
CA ALA A 3 -9.83 -4.10 4.62
C ALA A 3 -8.99 -2.89 4.21
N ASP A 4 -9.66 -1.78 3.95
CA ASP A 4 -8.98 -0.52 3.75
C ASP A 4 -8.48 0.02 5.10
N ILE A 5 -7.34 0.70 5.09
CA ILE A 5 -6.78 1.35 6.27
C ILE A 5 -7.00 2.86 6.08
N PRO A 6 -8.20 3.40 6.39
CA PRO A 6 -8.43 4.83 6.31
C PRO A 6 -7.44 5.61 7.17
N GLY A 7 -6.85 6.65 6.57
CA GLY A 7 -6.22 7.75 7.29
C GLY A 7 -5.07 7.35 8.22
N LEU A 8 -3.94 6.88 7.69
CA LEU A 8 -2.66 7.16 8.37
C LEU A 8 -2.37 8.67 8.36
N ILE A 9 -2.85 9.35 7.31
CA ILE A 9 -2.74 10.79 7.09
C ILE A 9 -3.72 11.54 8.01
N GLU A 10 -3.15 12.30 8.94
CA GLU A 10 -3.76 13.26 9.88
C GLU A 10 -4.89 12.73 10.80
N GLY A 11 -4.52 12.41 12.05
CA GLY A 11 -5.46 12.28 13.18
C GLY A 11 -5.62 10.86 13.76
N ALA A 12 -5.20 9.81 13.04
CA ALA A 12 -5.24 8.44 13.54
C ALA A 12 -4.30 8.16 14.73
N HIS A 13 -3.16 8.86 14.81
CA HIS A 13 -2.20 8.69 15.91
C HIS A 13 -2.77 9.11 17.28
N ALA A 14 -3.81 9.96 17.31
CA ALA A 14 -4.42 10.44 18.55
C ALA A 14 -5.37 9.41 19.19
N GLY A 15 -5.58 8.24 18.57
CA GLY A 15 -6.43 7.15 19.09
C GLY A 15 -7.92 7.52 19.24
N ALA A 16 -8.32 8.74 18.92
CA ALA A 16 -9.65 9.28 19.13
C ALA A 16 -10.54 9.04 17.90
N GLY A 17 -10.97 7.79 17.69
CA GLY A 17 -12.13 7.53 16.80
C GLY A 17 -12.00 6.38 15.81
N LEU A 18 -10.86 5.70 15.72
CA LEU A 18 -10.71 4.55 14.80
C LEU A 18 -11.58 3.34 15.20
N GLY A 19 -12.03 3.27 16.46
CA GLY A 19 -12.90 2.22 16.95
C GLY A 19 -12.19 0.87 17.15
N HIS A 20 -12.70 0.07 18.08
CA HIS A 20 -12.11 -1.22 18.45
C HIS A 20 -12.06 -2.23 17.28
N GLU A 21 -13.02 -2.14 16.36
CA GLU A 21 -13.07 -3.02 15.19
C GLU A 21 -11.95 -2.72 14.18
N PHE A 22 -11.53 -1.47 14.00
CA PHE A 22 -10.40 -1.14 13.11
C PHE A 22 -9.07 -1.71 13.62
N LEU A 23 -8.82 -1.54 14.93
CA LEU A 23 -7.62 -2.08 15.58
C LEU A 23 -7.54 -3.60 15.44
N LYS A 24 -8.68 -4.30 15.59
CA LYS A 24 -8.79 -5.73 15.35
C LYS A 24 -8.47 -6.17 13.92
N HIS A 25 -8.73 -5.33 12.91
CA HIS A 25 -8.37 -5.62 11.52
C HIS A 25 -6.87 -5.46 11.33
N ILE A 26 -6.29 -4.38 11.86
CA ILE A 26 -4.85 -4.12 11.81
C ILE A 26 -4.06 -5.26 12.46
N GLU A 27 -4.45 -5.71 13.67
CA GLU A 27 -3.76 -6.80 14.37
C GLU A 27 -3.73 -8.09 13.53
N ARG A 28 -4.77 -8.35 12.74
CA ARG A 28 -4.91 -9.55 11.88
C ARG A 28 -4.37 -9.39 10.46
N THR A 29 -3.95 -8.19 10.06
CA THR A 29 -3.34 -7.98 8.75
C THR A 29 -2.11 -8.89 8.62
N ARG A 30 -1.88 -9.51 7.48
CA ARG A 30 -0.72 -10.42 7.29
C ARG A 30 0.13 -10.05 6.08
N LEU A 31 -0.39 -9.12 5.28
CA LEU A 31 0.14 -8.64 4.03
C LEU A 31 -0.42 -7.23 3.83
N ILE A 32 0.42 -6.31 3.39
CA ILE A 32 0.03 -4.94 3.03
C ILE A 32 0.06 -4.81 1.51
N VAL A 33 -0.90 -4.07 0.95
CA VAL A 33 -0.83 -3.62 -0.44
C VAL A 33 -0.72 -2.10 -0.39
N HIS A 34 0.44 -1.57 -0.77
CA HIS A 34 0.72 -0.15 -0.76
C HIS A 34 0.45 0.41 -2.16
N MET A 35 -0.56 1.27 -2.25
CA MET A 35 -0.95 1.90 -3.51
C MET A 35 -0.37 3.31 -3.59
N VAL A 36 0.38 3.58 -4.65
CA VAL A 36 0.94 4.90 -4.98
C VAL A 36 0.21 5.44 -6.20
N GLU A 37 -0.24 6.69 -6.14
CA GLU A 37 -0.82 7.38 -7.30
C GLU A 37 0.28 8.11 -8.10
N PRO A 38 0.38 7.93 -9.42
CA PRO A 38 1.47 8.50 -10.21
C PRO A 38 1.31 10.00 -10.50
N SER A 39 0.09 10.52 -10.47
CA SER A 39 -0.19 11.95 -10.68
C SER A 39 -1.24 12.44 -9.67
N PRO A 40 -0.86 12.64 -8.39
CA PRO A 40 -1.76 13.11 -7.35
C PRO A 40 -2.41 14.46 -7.69
N ALA A 41 -3.69 14.62 -7.34
CA ALA A 41 -4.46 15.84 -7.66
C ALA A 41 -3.96 17.09 -6.91
N ASP A 42 -3.32 16.92 -5.76
CA ASP A 42 -2.71 17.99 -4.96
C ASP A 42 -1.27 18.32 -5.38
N LEU A 43 -0.79 17.71 -6.47
CA LEU A 43 0.56 17.88 -7.03
C LEU A 43 1.68 17.44 -6.08
N SER A 44 1.37 16.61 -5.07
CA SER A 44 2.37 15.97 -4.22
C SER A 44 3.23 14.99 -5.03
N ASP A 45 4.48 14.78 -4.58
CA ASP A 45 5.37 13.82 -5.23
C ASP A 45 5.02 12.38 -4.80
N PRO A 46 4.81 11.44 -5.75
CA PRO A 46 4.43 10.06 -5.43
C PRO A 46 5.42 9.32 -4.52
N LEU A 47 6.72 9.59 -4.67
CA LEU A 47 7.76 8.93 -3.88
C LEU A 47 7.80 9.49 -2.46
N ASP A 48 7.59 10.78 -2.30
CA ASP A 48 7.47 11.41 -0.98
C ASP A 48 6.20 10.96 -0.26
N ASN A 49 5.08 10.80 -0.97
CA ASN A 49 3.86 10.22 -0.41
C ASN A 49 4.07 8.79 0.09
N PHE A 50 4.72 7.94 -0.71
CA PHE A 50 5.10 6.59 -0.31
C PHE A 50 5.95 6.60 0.97
N ARG A 51 6.98 7.45 1.03
CA ARG A 51 7.86 7.58 2.21
C ARG A 51 7.09 8.05 3.43
N CYS A 52 6.23 9.06 3.27
CA CYS A 52 5.40 9.59 4.34
C CYS A 52 4.53 8.49 4.98
N ILE A 53 3.80 7.75 4.15
CA ILE A 53 2.97 6.62 4.61
C ILE A 53 3.81 5.55 5.32
N ARG A 54 5.00 5.22 4.78
CA ARG A 54 5.91 4.25 5.41
C ARG A 54 6.39 4.72 6.78
N GLU A 55 6.75 5.99 6.92
CA GLU A 55 7.15 6.57 8.20
C GLU A 55 6.00 6.61 9.21
N GLU A 56 4.79 6.95 8.77
CA GLU A 56 3.61 6.94 9.63
C GLU A 56 3.28 5.53 10.10
N LEU A 57 3.34 4.55 9.20
CA LEU A 57 3.12 3.14 9.51
C LEU A 57 4.11 2.63 10.55
N GLU A 58 5.40 2.96 10.39
CA GLU A 58 6.46 2.61 11.33
C GLU A 58 6.23 3.25 12.71
N LYS A 59 5.87 4.54 12.75
CA LYS A 59 5.55 5.27 14.00
C LYS A 59 4.32 4.70 14.70
N TYR A 60 3.33 4.26 13.94
CA TYR A 60 2.09 3.71 14.45
C TYR A 60 2.28 2.29 15.01
N ASN A 61 2.88 1.40 14.23
CA ASN A 61 3.13 0.02 14.63
C ASN A 61 4.30 -0.58 13.82
N PRO A 62 5.51 -0.66 14.41
CA PRO A 62 6.69 -1.26 13.77
C PRO A 62 6.50 -2.71 13.31
N GLU A 63 5.73 -3.51 14.06
CA GLU A 63 5.46 -4.91 13.70
C GLU A 63 4.60 -4.98 12.43
N LEU A 64 3.59 -4.12 12.33
CA LEU A 64 2.76 -3.99 11.12
C LEU A 64 3.60 -3.49 9.94
N ALA A 65 4.48 -2.51 10.17
CA ALA A 65 5.36 -1.97 9.14
C ALA A 65 6.35 -3.00 8.58
N GLY A 66 6.76 -3.98 9.41
CA GLY A 66 7.61 -5.10 9.03
C GLY A 66 6.90 -6.24 8.28
N ARG A 67 5.57 -6.19 8.11
CA ARG A 67 4.84 -7.24 7.38
C ARG A 67 5.18 -7.21 5.89
N PRO A 68 5.05 -8.36 5.19
CA PRO A 68 5.18 -8.40 3.73
C PRO A 68 4.28 -7.34 3.09
N GLU A 69 4.83 -6.65 2.09
CA GLU A 69 4.16 -5.53 1.43
C GLU A 69 4.33 -5.66 -0.08
N ILE A 70 3.21 -5.57 -0.80
CA ILE A 70 3.17 -5.49 -2.26
C ILE A 70 3.07 -4.01 -2.63
N LEU A 71 4.00 -3.52 -3.44
CA LEU A 71 4.00 -2.13 -3.89
C LEU A 71 3.34 -2.03 -5.27
N CYS A 72 2.37 -1.13 -5.40
CA CYS A 72 1.59 -0.94 -6.60
C CYS A 72 1.54 0.54 -6.99
N VAL A 73 1.76 0.83 -8.28
CA VAL A 73 1.31 2.09 -8.88
C VAL A 73 -0.13 1.90 -9.35
N SER A 74 -1.03 2.66 -8.74
CA SER A 74 -2.44 2.76 -9.10
C SER A 74 -2.65 3.68 -10.30
N LYS A 75 -3.85 3.67 -10.89
CA LYS A 75 -4.20 4.49 -12.07
C LYS A 75 -3.18 4.35 -13.21
N SER A 76 -2.77 3.11 -13.49
CA SER A 76 -1.72 2.80 -14.46
C SER A 76 -2.04 3.21 -15.91
N GLU A 77 -3.28 3.61 -16.19
CA GLU A 77 -3.68 4.22 -17.45
C GLU A 77 -3.13 5.65 -17.65
N LEU A 78 -2.61 6.28 -16.59
CA LEU A 78 -2.05 7.63 -16.66
C LEU A 78 -0.63 7.61 -17.27
N PRO A 79 -0.25 8.63 -18.06
CA PRO A 79 1.06 8.68 -18.73
C PRO A 79 2.27 8.58 -17.78
N ASP A 80 2.13 9.10 -16.55
CA ASP A 80 3.23 9.14 -15.56
C ASP A 80 3.41 7.83 -14.79
N ALA A 81 2.57 6.82 -15.04
CA ALA A 81 2.57 5.57 -14.27
C ALA A 81 3.88 4.78 -14.40
N ASP A 82 4.43 4.67 -15.61
CA ASP A 82 5.67 3.93 -15.84
C ASP A 82 6.89 4.62 -15.21
N ASP A 83 6.96 5.95 -15.30
CA ASP A 83 8.02 6.75 -14.66
C ASP A 83 7.94 6.65 -13.13
N CYS A 84 6.75 6.81 -12.56
CA CYS A 84 6.51 6.61 -11.13
C CYS A 84 6.95 5.21 -10.67
N ALA A 85 6.60 4.17 -11.42
CA ALA A 85 7.01 2.80 -11.11
C ALA A 85 8.54 2.63 -11.20
N ALA A 86 9.20 3.22 -12.19
CA ALA A 86 10.65 3.20 -12.31
C ALA A 86 11.34 3.88 -11.11
N ARG A 87 10.88 5.08 -10.73
CA ARG A 87 11.37 5.82 -9.57
C ARG A 87 11.19 5.04 -8.26
N LEU A 88 10.05 4.37 -8.08
CA LEU A 88 9.80 3.52 -6.91
C LEU A 88 10.71 2.29 -6.89
N ARG A 89 10.91 1.62 -8.03
CA ARG A 89 11.82 0.47 -8.13
C ARG A 89 13.25 0.89 -7.79
N GLU A 90 13.72 2.01 -8.33
CA GLU A 90 15.05 2.55 -8.05
C GLU A 90 15.23 2.89 -6.57
N ALA A 91 14.25 3.58 -5.96
CA ALA A 91 14.34 4.03 -4.57
C ALA A 91 14.22 2.88 -3.55
N THR A 92 13.53 1.79 -3.88
CA THR A 92 13.20 0.72 -2.93
C THR A 92 13.89 -0.61 -3.21
N GLY A 93 14.39 -0.83 -4.43
CA GLY A 93 14.91 -2.11 -4.88
C GLY A 93 13.85 -3.23 -4.96
N ARG A 94 12.56 -2.87 -4.96
CA ARG A 94 11.43 -3.82 -4.92
C ARG A 94 10.70 -3.87 -6.25
N GLU A 95 10.05 -4.98 -6.50
CA GLU A 95 9.08 -5.09 -7.58
C GLU A 95 7.89 -4.16 -7.35
N VAL A 96 7.43 -3.53 -8.43
CA VAL A 96 6.31 -2.59 -8.44
C VAL A 96 5.31 -3.05 -9.50
N LEU A 97 4.08 -3.31 -9.07
CA LEU A 97 2.99 -3.69 -9.97
C LEU A 97 2.29 -2.45 -10.52
N LEU A 98 1.89 -2.50 -11.79
CA LEU A 98 1.04 -1.48 -12.41
C LEU A 98 -0.39 -1.99 -12.41
N ILE A 99 -1.30 -1.24 -11.78
CA ILE A 99 -2.70 -1.59 -11.70
C ILE A 99 -3.61 -0.41 -12.02
N SER A 100 -4.81 -0.72 -12.52
CA SER A 100 -5.86 0.24 -12.77
C SER A 100 -7.19 -0.29 -12.29
N GLY A 101 -7.75 0.36 -11.26
CA GLY A 101 -9.11 0.07 -10.81
C GLY A 101 -10.17 0.49 -11.82
N ALA A 102 -9.88 1.51 -12.65
CA ALA A 102 -10.81 2.03 -13.65
C ALA A 102 -10.92 1.10 -14.87
N THR A 103 -9.81 0.54 -15.33
CA THR A 103 -9.79 -0.34 -16.51
C THR A 103 -9.78 -1.83 -16.17
N GLY A 104 -9.47 -2.18 -14.92
CA GLY A 104 -9.26 -3.56 -14.49
C GLY A 104 -7.86 -4.12 -14.81
N SER A 105 -6.99 -3.33 -15.44
CA SER A 105 -5.61 -3.74 -15.75
C SER A 105 -4.84 -4.11 -14.48
N GLY A 106 -4.05 -5.19 -14.52
CA GLY A 106 -3.20 -5.65 -13.43
C GLY A 106 -3.92 -6.25 -12.21
N ILE A 107 -5.25 -6.11 -12.08
CA ILE A 107 -6.00 -6.59 -10.90
C ILE A 107 -5.95 -8.12 -10.75
N GLY A 108 -6.03 -8.85 -11.87
CA GLY A 108 -5.92 -10.31 -11.85
C GLY A 108 -4.56 -10.80 -11.35
N GLU A 109 -3.48 -10.12 -11.76
CA GLU A 109 -2.13 -10.41 -11.30
C GLU A 109 -1.93 -10.06 -9.82
N LEU A 110 -2.40 -8.89 -9.40
CA LEU A 110 -2.37 -8.48 -8.00
C LEU A 110 -3.05 -9.52 -7.10
N ASN A 111 -4.26 -9.97 -7.47
CA ASN A 111 -4.98 -10.99 -6.72
C ASN A 111 -4.20 -12.32 -6.62
N ARG A 112 -3.56 -12.75 -7.71
CA ARG A 112 -2.72 -13.94 -7.74
C ARG A 112 -1.55 -13.82 -6.76
N ILE A 113 -0.85 -12.68 -6.77
CA ILE A 113 0.30 -12.42 -5.89
C ILE A 113 -0.16 -12.35 -4.42
N ILE A 114 -1.28 -11.68 -4.13
CA ILE A 114 -1.87 -11.63 -2.78
C ILE A 114 -2.14 -13.03 -2.26
N LEU A 115 -2.82 -13.88 -3.04
CA LEU A 115 -3.15 -15.24 -2.62
C LEU A 115 -1.89 -16.09 -2.38
N GLN A 116 -0.88 -15.95 -3.24
CA GLN A 116 0.40 -16.65 -3.07
C GLN A 116 1.10 -16.21 -1.77
N GLN A 117 1.28 -14.91 -1.57
CA GLN A 117 1.96 -14.36 -0.39
C GLN A 117 1.23 -14.71 0.92
N LEU A 118 -0.10 -14.68 0.93
CA LEU A 118 -0.87 -15.07 2.12
C LEU A 118 -0.73 -16.56 2.48
N ALA A 119 -0.59 -17.44 1.48
CA ALA A 119 -0.35 -18.86 1.69
C ALA A 119 1.06 -19.13 2.25
N GLU A 120 2.07 -18.41 1.74
CA GLU A 120 3.46 -18.47 2.25
C GLU A 120 3.53 -18.04 3.72
N VAL A 121 2.91 -16.90 4.06
CA VAL A 121 2.84 -16.39 5.44
C VAL A 121 2.01 -17.31 6.35
N ALA A 122 1.17 -18.21 5.81
CA ALA A 122 0.32 -19.11 6.63
C ALA A 122 1.05 -20.40 7.00
N SER A 123 2.13 -20.68 6.28
CA SER A 123 2.94 -21.88 6.43
C SER A 123 4.13 -21.66 7.38
N THR A 124 4.26 -20.46 7.95
CA THR A 124 5.27 -20.04 8.93
C THR A 124 4.59 -19.83 10.27
#